data_AF-A1K4W4-F1
#
_entry.id   AF-A1K4W4-F1
#
_cell.length_a   1.000
_cell.length_b   1.000
_cell.length_c   1.000
_cell.angle_alpha   90.00
_cell.angle_beta   90.00
_cell.angle_gamma   90.00
#
_symmetry.space_group_name_H-M   'P 1'
#
loop_
_entity.id
_entity.type
_entity.pdbx_description
1 polymer ?
#
loop_
_entity_poly.entity_id
_entity_poly.type
_entity_poly.pdbx_seq_one_letter_code
_entity_poly.pdbx_strand_id
1 'polypeptide(L)'
;MRAAFALALIVVFWLAVQPAPDIVQLFSWQDKAEHALLFAALAALGFAAWPQRAAAVVVGLLAYGAAMEVAQSFTAFRVGDPWDWLADAVGTLAALPLRRRC
;
A
#
# COMPACT_ATOMS: atom_id res chain seq x y z
N MET A 1 8.18 2.01 -15.85
CA MET A 1 7.17 1.71 -14.80
C MET A 1 7.48 0.47 -13.97
N ARG A 2 7.88 -0.67 -14.56
CA ARG A 2 8.20 -1.90 -13.77
C ARG A 2 9.27 -1.70 -12.70
N ALA A 3 10.41 -1.11 -13.05
CA ALA A 3 11.48 -0.82 -12.08
C ALA A 3 11.02 0.16 -10.99
N ALA A 4 10.28 1.21 -11.37
CA ALA A 4 9.72 2.17 -10.42
C ALA A 4 8.73 1.52 -9.45
N PHE A 5 7.86 0.62 -9.93
CA PHE A 5 6.95 -0.13 -9.07
C PHE A 5 7.71 -1.07 -8.11
N ALA A 6 8.70 -1.81 -8.61
CA ALA A 6 9.52 -2.69 -7.77
C ALA A 6 10.28 -1.91 -6.68
N LEU A 7 10.89 -0.79 -7.07
CA LEU A 7 11.55 0.11 -6.13
C LEU A 7 10.57 0.67 -5.09
N ALA A 8 9.38 1.11 -5.54
CA ALA A 8 8.35 1.63 -4.65
C ALA A 8 7.90 0.58 -3.62
N LEU A 9 7.70 -0.68 -4.01
CA LEU A 9 7.37 -1.76 -3.06
C LEU A 9 8.48 -1.93 -2.01
N ILE A 10 9.74 -1.95 -2.42
CA ILE A 10 10.86 -2.13 -1.47
C ILE A 10 10.93 -0.94 -0.50
N VAL A 11 10.89 0.28 -1.02
CA VAL A 11 10.98 1.50 -0.21
C VAL A 11 9.81 1.62 0.75
N VAL A 12 8.59 1.40 0.27
CA VAL A 12 7.37 1.49 1.10
C VAL A 12 7.41 0.43 2.20
N PHE A 13 7.77 -0.81 1.88
CA PHE A 13 7.84 -1.87 2.89
C PHE A 13 8.85 -1.53 3.97
N TRP A 14 10.04 -1.09 3.55
CA TRP A 14 11.10 -0.69 4.48
C TRP A 14 10.64 0.41 5.42
N LEU A 15 10.01 1.46 4.88
CA LEU A 15 9.51 2.60 5.67
C LEU A 15 8.36 2.19 6.61
N ALA A 16 7.46 1.33 6.16
CA ALA A 16 6.31 0.88 6.96
C ALA A 16 6.73 0.09 8.20
N VAL A 17 7.86 -0.62 8.14
CA VAL A 17 8.44 -1.35 9.28
C VAL A 17 9.46 -0.53 10.07
N GLN A 18 9.61 0.78 9.84
CA GLN A 18 10.37 1.69 10.70
C GLN A 18 9.47 2.35 11.76
N PRO A 19 10.05 2.93 12.83
CA PRO A 19 9.30 3.73 13.79
C PRO A 19 8.46 4.81 13.08
N ALA A 20 7.23 5.00 13.55
CA ALA A 20 6.39 6.08 13.05
C ALA A 20 7.07 7.43 13.34
N PRO A 21 7.14 8.34 12.36
CA PRO A 21 7.59 9.70 12.65
C PRO A 21 6.59 10.37 13.59
N ASP A 22 7.09 11.16 14.55
CA ASP A 22 6.26 11.98 15.42
C ASP A 22 5.64 13.12 14.59
N ILE A 23 4.47 12.84 14.01
CA ILE A 23 3.68 13.80 13.24
C ILE A 23 2.43 14.21 14.01
N VAL A 24 2.07 15.49 13.90
CA VAL A 24 0.81 15.99 14.45
C VAL A 24 -0.34 15.39 13.64
N GLN A 25 -1.17 14.60 14.31
CA GLN A 25 -2.39 14.05 13.74
C GLN A 25 -3.44 15.16 13.60
N LEU A 26 -3.89 15.42 12.38
CA LEU A 26 -4.90 16.41 12.05
C LEU A 26 -6.32 15.87 12.30
N PHE A 27 -6.52 14.56 12.19
CA PHE A 27 -7.80 13.87 12.42
C PHE A 27 -7.59 12.38 12.77
N SER A 28 -8.62 11.73 13.33
CA SER A 28 -8.51 10.39 13.92
C SER A 28 -8.27 9.23 12.93
N TRP A 29 -8.52 9.44 11.64
CA TRP A 29 -8.37 8.43 10.57
C TRP A 29 -7.21 8.75 9.62
N GLN A 30 -6.32 9.66 9.98
CA GLN A 30 -5.28 10.15 9.08
C GLN A 30 -4.34 9.03 8.61
N ASP A 31 -3.86 8.21 9.53
CA ASP A 31 -3.01 7.06 9.24
C ASP A 31 -3.64 6.09 8.22
N LYS A 32 -4.96 5.85 8.33
CA LYS A 32 -5.73 5.01 7.41
C LYS A 32 -5.88 5.69 6.04
N ALA A 33 -6.03 7.01 6.00
CA ALA A 33 -6.04 7.75 4.75
C ALA A 33 -4.66 7.72 4.06
N GLU A 34 -3.57 7.76 4.82
CA GLU A 34 -2.19 7.63 4.31
C GLU A 34 -1.96 6.24 3.69
N HIS A 35 -2.39 5.17 4.36
CA HIS A 35 -2.39 3.80 3.81
C HIS A 35 -3.17 3.71 2.48
N ALA A 36 -4.41 4.19 2.45
CA ALA A 36 -5.23 4.17 1.24
C ALA A 36 -4.60 4.96 0.08
N LEU A 37 -4.05 6.16 0.35
CA LEU A 37 -3.38 6.96 -0.67
C LEU A 37 -2.11 6.28 -1.19
N LEU A 38 -1.33 5.67 -0.30
CA LEU A 38 -0.10 4.98 -0.65
C LEU A 38 -0.38 3.76 -1.53
N PHE A 39 -1.37 2.95 -1.16
CA PHE A 39 -1.75 1.78 -1.94
C PHE A 39 -2.44 2.14 -3.26
N ALA A 40 -3.18 3.25 -3.33
CA ALA A 40 -3.69 3.77 -4.60
C ALA A 40 -2.53 4.16 -5.55
N ALA A 41 -1.47 4.79 -5.02
CA ALA A 41 -0.29 5.14 -5.80
C ALA A 41 0.48 3.90 -6.29
N LEU A 42 0.69 2.91 -5.42
CA LEU A 42 1.29 1.62 -5.78
C LEU A 42 0.46 0.90 -6.85
N ALA A 43 -0.86 0.85 -6.70
CA ALA A 43 -1.77 0.25 -7.68
C ALA A 43 -1.70 0.96 -9.03
N ALA A 44 -1.68 2.30 -9.06
CA ALA A 44 -1.53 3.07 -10.29
C ALA A 44 -0.20 2.75 -11.02
N LEU A 45 0.91 2.68 -10.27
CA LEU A 45 2.21 2.26 -10.81
C LEU A 45 2.19 0.81 -11.33
N GLY A 46 1.54 -0.08 -10.59
CA GLY A 46 1.38 -1.49 -10.95
C GLY A 46 0.56 -1.66 -12.23
N PHE A 47 -0.57 -0.97 -12.37
CA PHE A 47 -1.38 -0.99 -13.58
C PHE A 47 -0.64 -0.39 -14.79
N ALA A 48 0.17 0.65 -14.57
CA ALA A 48 1.02 1.20 -15.63
C ALA A 48 2.18 0.25 -16.03
N ALA A 49 2.66 -0.58 -15.09
CA ALA A 49 3.76 -1.52 -15.30
C ALA A 49 3.32 -2.86 -15.93
N TRP A 50 2.08 -3.31 -15.65
CA TRP A 50 1.45 -4.51 -16.24
C TRP A 50 -0.04 -4.28 -16.59
N PRO A 51 -0.33 -3.57 -17.70
CA PRO A 51 -1.71 -3.20 -18.08
C PRO A 51 -2.65 -4.40 -18.24
N GLN A 52 -2.14 -5.52 -18.76
CA GLN A 52 -2.92 -6.74 -19.00
C GLN A 52 -3.09 -7.62 -17.75
N ARG A 53 -2.49 -7.25 -16.61
CA ARG A 53 -2.47 -8.06 -15.37
C ARG A 53 -3.04 -7.33 -14.17
N ALA A 54 -4.03 -6.46 -14.38
CA ALA A 54 -4.64 -5.66 -13.31
C ALA A 54 -5.12 -6.51 -12.13
N ALA A 55 -5.76 -7.66 -12.37
CA ALA A 55 -6.18 -8.56 -11.31
C ALA A 55 -5.00 -9.09 -10.47
N ALA A 56 -3.89 -9.46 -11.12
CA ALA A 56 -2.69 -9.93 -10.41
C ALA A 56 -2.02 -8.81 -9.61
N VAL A 57 -2.07 -7.56 -10.10
CA VAL A 57 -1.59 -6.38 -9.35
C VAL A 57 -2.44 -6.18 -8.10
N VAL A 58 -3.77 -6.22 -8.21
CA VAL A 58 -4.68 -6.06 -7.05
C VAL A 58 -4.43 -7.15 -6.02
N VAL A 59 -4.48 -8.43 -6.43
CA VAL A 59 -4.25 -9.56 -5.52
C VAL A 59 -2.85 -9.51 -4.88
N GLY A 60 -1.84 -9.15 -5.67
CA GLY A 60 -0.47 -8.98 -5.19
C GLY A 60 -0.34 -7.88 -4.14
N LEU A 61 -0.99 -6.73 -4.34
CA LEU A 61 -0.98 -5.63 -3.38
C LEU A 61 -1.76 -5.98 -2.10
N LEU A 62 -2.89 -6.68 -2.20
CA LEU A 62 -3.62 -7.16 -1.00
C LEU A 62 -2.78 -8.13 -0.17
N ALA A 63 -2.07 -9.05 -0.83
CA ALA A 63 -1.15 -9.96 -0.14
C ALA A 63 0.05 -9.22 0.45
N TYR A 64 0.56 -8.21 -0.25
CA TYR A 64 1.67 -7.37 0.20
C TYR A 64 1.29 -6.53 1.43
N GLY A 65 0.11 -5.91 1.47
CA GLY A 65 -0.40 -5.20 2.67
C GLY A 65 -0.58 -6.14 3.85
N ALA A 66 -1.17 -7.32 3.64
CA ALA A 66 -1.31 -8.31 4.72
C ALA A 66 0.06 -8.76 5.27
N ALA A 67 1.05 -8.96 4.39
CA ALA A 67 2.41 -9.29 4.82
C ALA A 67 3.10 -8.14 5.56
N MET A 68 2.78 -6.89 5.21
CA MET A 68 3.28 -5.69 5.90
C MET A 68 2.75 -5.61 7.33
N GLU A 69 1.45 -5.76 7.55
CA GLU A 69 0.83 -5.79 8.88
C GLU A 69 1.41 -6.90 9.76
N VAL A 70 1.59 -8.09 9.18
CA VAL A 70 2.23 -9.22 9.87
C VAL A 70 3.67 -8.86 10.22
N ALA A 71 4.44 -8.28 9.30
CA ALA A 71 5.82 -7.86 9.57
C ALA A 71 5.90 -6.79 10.66
N GLN A 72 4.99 -5.81 10.67
CA GLN A 72 4.89 -4.78 11.69
C GLN A 72 4.63 -5.37 13.08
N SER A 73 3.81 -6.43 13.17
CA SER A 73 3.53 -7.13 14.44
C SER A 73 4.78 -7.79 15.08
N PHE A 74 5.86 -7.98 14.32
CA PHE A 74 7.14 -8.46 14.81
C PHE A 74 8.12 -7.34 15.20
N THR A 75 7.74 -6.07 15.02
CA THR A 75 8.56 -4.93 15.44
C THR A 75 8.21 -4.49 16.86
N ALA A 76 9.12 -3.78 17.53
CA ALA A 76 8.88 -3.25 18.88
C ALA A 76 8.10 -1.91 18.90
N PHE A 77 7.86 -1.31 17.73
CA PHE A 77 7.40 0.07 17.60
C PHE A 77 6.24 0.25 16.61
N ARG A 78 5.82 -0.79 15.89
CA ARG A 78 4.57 -0.84 15.14
C ARG A 78 3.64 -1.89 15.72
N VAL A 79 2.36 -1.72 15.46
CA VAL A 79 1.32 -2.70 15.75
C VAL A 79 0.65 -3.00 14.43
N GLY A 80 0.52 -4.28 14.09
CA GLY A 80 -0.30 -4.67 12.93
C GLY A 80 -1.78 -4.40 13.21
N ASP A 81 -2.45 -3.70 12.32
CA ASP A 81 -3.84 -3.26 12.40
C ASP A 81 -4.63 -3.76 11.17
N PRO A 82 -5.61 -4.66 11.35
CA PRO A 82 -6.49 -5.07 10.25
C PRO A 82 -7.24 -3.91 9.56
N TRP A 83 -7.40 -2.76 10.23
CA TRP A 83 -8.00 -1.56 9.62
C TRP A 83 -7.05 -0.87 8.64
N ASP A 84 -5.74 -0.98 8.83
CA ASP A 84 -4.73 -0.49 7.88
C ASP A 84 -4.72 -1.36 6.63
N TRP A 85 -4.78 -2.69 6.80
CA TRP A 85 -4.98 -3.60 5.67
C TRP A 85 -6.28 -3.34 4.90
N LEU A 86 -7.37 -2.99 5.60
CA LEU A 86 -8.61 -2.59 4.94
C LEU A 86 -8.43 -1.29 4.15
N ALA A 87 -7.70 -0.31 4.70
CA ALA A 87 -7.40 0.93 4.01
C ALA A 87 -6.54 0.70 2.76
N ASP A 88 -5.55 -0.19 2.83
CA ASP A 88 -4.74 -0.63 1.70
C ASP A 88 -5.61 -1.22 0.58
N ALA A 89 -6.57 -2.06 0.95
CA ALA A 89 -7.52 -2.67 0.02
C ALA A 89 -8.40 -1.61 -0.65
N VAL A 90 -8.94 -0.67 0.13
CA VAL A 90 -9.75 0.44 -0.39
C VAL A 90 -8.94 1.30 -1.35
N GLY A 91 -7.72 1.68 -0.98
CA GLY A 91 -6.80 2.45 -1.83
C GLY A 91 -6.49 1.75 -3.15
N THR A 92 -6.13 0.47 -3.08
CA THR A 92 -5.83 -0.36 -4.25
C THR A 92 -7.01 -0.43 -5.22
N LEU A 93 -8.22 -0.64 -4.70
CA LEU A 93 -9.44 -0.74 -5.52
C LEU A 93 -9.87 0.63 -6.06
N ALA A 94 -9.68 1.71 -5.31
CA ALA A 94 -9.97 3.07 -5.75
C ALA A 94 -9.14 3.47 -6.98
N ALA A 95 -7.96 2.88 -7.17
CA ALA A 95 -7.11 3.12 -8.33
C ALA A 95 -7.56 2.38 -9.62
N LEU A 96 -8.55 1.48 -9.56
CA LEU A 96 -9.01 0.71 -10.74
C LEU A 96 -9.37 1.56 -11.97
N PRO A 97 -9.99 2.74 -11.86
CA PRO A 97 -10.26 3.60 -13.01
C PRO A 97 -9.00 4.08 -13.75
N LEU A 98 -7.82 4.08 -13.09
CA LEU A 98 -6.54 4.48 -13.68
C LEU A 98 -5.94 3.40 -14.59
N ARG A 99 -6.53 2.19 -14.62
CA ARG A 99 -6.07 1.13 -15.52
C ARG A 99 -6.24 1.58 -16.97
N ARG A 100 -5.17 1.49 -17.76
CA ARG A 100 -5.27 1.67 -19.21
C ARG A 100 -5.99 0.47 -19.78
N ARG A 101 -7.11 0.69 -20.49
CA ARG A 101 -7.75 -0.34 -21.30
C ARG A 101 -6.93 -0.45 -22.59
N CYS A 102 -6.19 -1.55 -22.74
CA CYS A 102 -5.58 -1.92 -24.01
C CYS A 102 -6.55 -2.78 -24.81
#